data_AF-A0AAW1S893-F1
#
_entry.id   AF-A0AAW1S893-F1
#
_cell.length_a   1.000
_cell.length_b   1.000
_cell.length_c   1.000
_cell.angle_alpha   90.00
_cell.angle_beta   90.00
_cell.angle_gamma   90.00
#
_symmetry.space_group_name_H-M   'P 1'
#
loop_
_entity.id
_entity.type
_entity.pdbx_description
1 polymer ?
#
loop_
_entity_poly.entity_id
_entity_poly.type
_entity_poly.pdbx_seq_one_letter_code
_entity_poly.pdbx_strand_id
1 'polypeptide(L)'
;MEWAEERIRDELLASLSGGGLSYGSPRKRARSSGHSSPRLENTGRRRMGSVEVQDLVSQEREQYIADHVTQTRLGAVLDSVSLRPGDAEEAALWEAARLRVSAATLAAENDALREHSRQLAEQVAALQRNAAAARAEGGASARGARLAAAARIADLEAETVRQRGMLGELAAAAGGLAEENAALGGALAGARSGQRAARADVGHLEERLATLQELCLRGGACAEPVGLTLALPPATTALGPVAAAAQERALAALATPELMAASAPPAGFGCVAPPQRDIVHALRELAALRRERDRLGAQARAVTERASKAEQARAALATEAAATRRAAAKTAVSDQAKLLGALKRIDFLVGQVRERDAALAARDAYAARLEARLLTQHKALQAAARRAPPPAQLPQRAVKAGIAADRPAAGPASPAGAPLRDRSNQPRAAPAPRRSIRGPLSNV
;
A
#
# COMPACT_ATOMS: atom_id res chain seq x y z
N MET A 1 -28.12 23.36 -0.80
CA MET A 1 -26.73 23.42 -0.30
C MET A 1 -26.72 23.08 1.18
N GLU A 2 -27.51 23.74 2.02
CA GLU A 2 -27.63 23.43 3.46
C GLU A 2 -28.00 21.96 3.75
N TRP A 3 -28.90 21.36 2.97
CA TRP A 3 -29.28 19.95 3.15
C TRP A 3 -28.15 18.93 2.88
N ALA A 4 -27.16 19.30 2.06
CA ALA A 4 -26.02 18.44 1.76
C ALA A 4 -24.95 18.52 2.86
N GLU A 5 -24.78 19.70 3.47
CA GLU A 5 -23.87 19.89 4.60
C GLU A 5 -24.39 19.19 5.86
N GLU A 6 -25.70 19.23 6.10
CA GLU A 6 -26.33 18.57 7.26
C GLU A 6 -26.19 17.05 7.18
N ARG A 7 -26.34 16.47 5.98
CA ARG A 7 -26.20 15.02 5.75
C ARG A 7 -24.75 14.52 5.91
N ILE A 8 -23.77 15.32 5.51
CA ILE A 8 -22.35 15.00 5.71
C ILE A 8 -21.99 15.08 7.20
N ARG A 9 -22.58 16.03 7.93
CA ARG A 9 -22.39 16.17 9.39
C ARG A 9 -22.96 14.98 10.15
N ASP A 10 -24.13 14.49 9.76
CA ASP A 10 -24.76 13.33 10.37
C ASP A 10 -24.02 12.02 10.08
N GLU A 11 -23.46 11.85 8.86
CA GLU A 11 -22.62 10.69 8.54
C GLU A 11 -21.26 10.71 9.28
N LEU A 12 -20.71 11.91 9.53
CA LEU A 12 -19.49 12.07 10.33
C LEU A 12 -19.74 11.82 11.82
N LEU A 13 -20.91 12.18 12.35
CA LEU A 13 -21.27 11.88 13.73
C LEU A 13 -21.60 10.40 13.94
N ALA A 14 -22.27 9.76 12.98
CA ALA A 14 -22.56 8.32 13.01
C ALA A 14 -21.29 7.46 12.92
N SER A 15 -20.25 7.92 12.23
CA SER A 15 -18.95 7.22 12.16
C SER A 15 -18.09 7.38 13.42
N LEU A 16 -18.33 8.43 14.22
CA LEU A 16 -17.65 8.63 15.50
C LEU A 16 -18.32 7.88 16.67
N SER A 17 -19.61 7.56 16.60
CA SER A 17 -20.34 6.85 17.67
C SER A 17 -20.30 5.31 17.56
N GLY A 18 -19.76 4.74 16.47
CA GLY A 18 -19.78 3.30 16.19
C GLY A 18 -18.64 2.45 16.78
N GLY A 19 -17.90 2.96 17.76
CA GLY A 19 -16.70 2.32 18.33
C GLY A 19 -16.93 1.47 19.59
N GLY A 20 -18.02 0.71 19.65
CA GLY A 20 -18.39 -0.09 20.83
C GLY A 20 -18.43 -1.60 20.55
N LEU A 21 -17.31 -2.21 20.16
CA LEU A 21 -17.21 -3.67 20.01
C LEU A 21 -16.17 -4.27 20.97
N SER A 22 -16.69 -4.65 22.13
CA SER A 22 -16.45 -5.92 22.84
C SER A 22 -15.03 -6.52 22.76
N TYR A 23 -14.30 -6.38 23.86
CA TYR A 23 -13.12 -7.17 24.22
C TYR A 23 -13.45 -8.68 24.27
N GLY A 24 -13.13 -9.40 23.20
CA GLY A 24 -13.02 -10.86 23.20
C GLY A 24 -11.56 -11.29 23.28
N SER A 25 -11.07 -11.64 24.47
CA SER A 25 -9.77 -12.29 24.65
C SER A 25 -9.69 -13.64 23.94
N PRO A 26 -8.66 -13.89 23.10
CA PRO A 26 -8.27 -15.22 22.73
C PRO A 26 -7.14 -15.71 23.63
N ARG A 27 -7.44 -16.81 24.32
CA ARG A 27 -6.55 -17.70 25.04
C ARG A 27 -5.15 -17.85 24.43
N LYS A 28 -4.16 -17.76 25.32
CA LYS A 28 -2.83 -18.34 25.22
C LYS A 28 -2.87 -19.73 24.58
N ARG A 29 -2.26 -19.89 23.41
CA ARG A 29 -1.66 -21.16 22.98
C ARG A 29 -0.21 -20.91 22.63
N ALA A 30 0.65 -21.26 23.58
CA ALA A 30 2.06 -21.48 23.36
C ALA A 30 2.22 -22.65 22.38
N ARG A 31 2.81 -22.41 21.21
CA ARG A 31 3.54 -23.41 20.46
C ARG A 31 4.79 -22.77 19.86
N SER A 32 5.88 -23.13 20.52
CA SER A 32 7.26 -23.04 20.09
C SER A 32 7.45 -23.62 18.68
N SER A 33 7.93 -22.80 17.75
CA SER A 33 8.70 -23.29 16.60
C SER A 33 9.99 -22.49 16.53
N GLY A 34 11.09 -23.21 16.70
CA GLY A 34 12.43 -22.66 16.79
C GLY A 34 12.84 -22.00 15.49
N HIS A 35 13.31 -20.76 15.60
CA HIS A 35 14.24 -20.18 14.66
C HIS A 35 15.51 -19.87 15.44
N SER A 36 16.45 -20.81 15.30
CA SER A 36 17.83 -20.73 15.72
C SER A 36 18.51 -19.55 15.01
N SER A 37 18.55 -18.41 15.69
CA SER A 37 19.48 -17.33 15.37
C SER A 37 20.91 -17.77 15.67
N PRO A 38 21.88 -17.40 14.83
CA PRO A 38 23.28 -17.73 15.07
C PRO A 38 23.75 -17.00 16.33
N ARG A 39 24.21 -17.82 17.27
CA ARG A 39 24.90 -17.43 18.50
C ARG A 39 26.14 -16.63 18.09
N LEU A 40 26.04 -15.30 18.10
CA LEU A 40 27.21 -14.44 18.06
C LEU A 40 27.98 -14.70 19.35
N GLU A 41 29.09 -15.40 19.20
CA GLU A 41 30.10 -15.60 20.21
C GLU A 41 30.49 -14.23 20.76
N ASN A 42 29.99 -13.97 21.96
CA ASN A 42 30.38 -12.88 22.81
C ASN A 42 31.83 -13.17 23.22
N THR A 43 32.78 -12.79 22.37
CA THR A 43 34.20 -12.84 22.67
C THR A 43 34.41 -11.99 23.91
N GLY A 44 34.68 -12.68 25.01
CA GLY A 44 34.76 -12.13 26.34
C GLY A 44 35.76 -10.99 26.43
N ARG A 45 35.30 -9.76 26.23
CA ARG A 45 35.85 -8.62 26.96
C ARG A 45 35.44 -8.82 28.40
N ARG A 46 36.25 -9.59 29.14
CA ARG A 46 36.31 -9.52 30.59
C ARG A 46 36.48 -8.04 30.91
N ARG A 47 35.39 -7.40 31.33
CA ARG A 47 35.48 -6.10 31.99
C ARG A 47 36.27 -6.42 33.25
N MET A 48 37.56 -6.07 33.24
CA MET A 48 38.36 -6.09 34.46
C MET A 48 37.55 -5.33 35.49
N GLY A 49 37.13 -6.03 36.56
CA GLY A 49 36.29 -5.43 37.58
C GLY A 49 37.00 -4.20 38.12
N SER A 50 36.28 -3.17 38.57
CA SER A 50 36.93 -2.00 39.20
C SER A 50 37.89 -2.40 40.34
N VAL A 51 37.65 -3.57 40.94
CA VAL A 51 38.51 -4.21 41.94
C VAL A 51 39.86 -4.65 41.35
N GLU A 52 39.90 -5.32 40.20
CA GLU A 52 41.16 -5.77 39.57
C GLU A 52 42.02 -4.59 39.08
N VAL A 53 41.39 -3.50 38.63
CA VAL A 53 42.10 -2.25 38.28
C VAL A 53 42.67 -1.59 39.55
N GLN A 54 41.95 -1.66 40.67
CA GLN A 54 42.37 -1.07 41.93
C GLN A 54 43.48 -1.89 42.62
N ASP A 55 43.48 -3.21 42.46
CA ASP A 55 44.55 -4.09 42.92
C ASP A 55 45.83 -3.86 42.11
N LEU A 56 45.74 -3.73 40.78
CA LEU A 56 46.90 -3.39 39.93
C LEU A 56 47.51 -2.03 40.28
N VAL A 57 46.67 -1.01 40.53
CA VAL A 57 47.15 0.31 40.95
C VAL A 57 47.79 0.27 42.34
N SER A 58 47.27 -0.56 43.24
CA SER A 58 47.85 -0.73 44.59
C SER A 58 49.21 -1.45 44.50
N GLN A 59 49.30 -2.46 43.65
CA GLN A 59 50.53 -3.21 43.41
C GLN A 59 51.62 -2.35 42.76
N GLU A 60 51.28 -1.57 41.73
CA GLU A 60 52.22 -0.60 41.12
C GLU A 60 52.68 0.47 42.13
N ARG A 61 51.79 0.90 43.04
CA ARG A 61 52.14 1.88 44.07
C ARG A 61 53.11 1.31 45.11
N GLU A 62 52.89 0.08 45.56
CA GLU A 62 53.81 -0.59 46.49
C GLU A 62 55.18 -0.85 45.85
N GLN A 63 55.18 -1.22 44.58
CA GLN A 63 56.40 -1.44 43.80
C GLN A 63 57.18 -0.13 43.61
N TYR A 64 56.50 0.97 43.27
CA TYR A 64 57.11 2.30 43.20
C TYR A 64 57.69 2.75 44.55
N ILE A 65 57.01 2.48 45.67
CA ILE A 65 57.54 2.82 47.00
C ILE A 65 58.79 2.00 47.31
N ALA A 66 58.79 0.71 47.02
CA ALA A 66 59.95 -0.17 47.23
C ALA A 66 61.16 0.31 46.41
N ASP A 67 60.96 0.62 45.13
CA ASP A 67 62.00 1.11 44.22
C ASP A 67 62.50 2.51 44.64
N HIS A 68 61.61 3.37 45.14
CA HIS A 68 62.02 4.67 45.62
C HIS A 68 62.84 4.57 46.91
N VAL A 69 62.51 3.65 47.83
CA VAL A 69 63.28 3.42 49.07
C VAL A 69 64.66 2.84 48.76
N THR A 70 64.79 1.93 47.79
CA THR A 70 66.10 1.40 47.38
C THR A 70 66.96 2.48 46.70
N GLN A 71 66.38 3.31 45.83
CA GLN A 71 67.08 4.46 45.25
C GLN A 71 67.54 5.47 46.31
N THR A 72 66.71 5.73 47.32
CA THR A 72 67.06 6.68 48.40
C THR A 72 68.18 6.11 49.30
N ARG A 73 68.17 4.80 49.57
CA ARG A 73 69.26 4.13 50.31
C ARG A 73 70.57 4.13 49.53
N LEU A 74 70.53 3.91 48.21
CA LEU A 74 71.72 3.97 47.36
C LEU A 74 72.29 5.39 47.28
N GLY A 75 71.44 6.41 47.22
CA GLY A 75 71.86 7.81 47.33
C GLY A 75 72.56 8.11 48.66
N ALA A 76 71.98 7.67 49.78
CA ALA A 76 72.56 7.88 51.11
C ALA A 76 73.91 7.15 51.31
N VAL A 77 74.09 5.96 50.73
CA VAL A 77 75.37 5.25 50.77
C VAL A 77 76.43 5.97 49.95
N LEU A 78 76.07 6.50 48.77
CA LEU A 78 76.98 7.28 47.92
C LEU A 78 77.39 8.61 48.55
N ASP A 79 76.52 9.25 49.34
CA ASP A 79 76.84 10.48 50.07
C ASP A 79 77.76 10.25 51.30
N SER A 80 77.81 9.02 51.82
CA SER A 80 78.65 8.66 52.98
C SER A 80 80.11 8.33 52.63
N VAL A 81 80.44 8.16 51.34
CA VAL A 81 81.82 7.94 50.87
C VAL A 81 82.47 9.30 50.63
N SER A 82 82.81 10.00 51.72
CA SER A 82 83.51 11.28 51.67
C SER A 82 85.00 11.07 51.36
N LEU A 83 85.44 11.68 50.26
CA LEU A 83 86.72 11.51 49.58
C LEU A 83 87.91 12.11 50.35
N ARG A 84 89.07 11.44 50.25
CA ARG A 84 90.37 12.01 50.59
C ARG A 84 90.78 13.06 49.54
N PRO A 85 91.51 14.12 49.93
CA PRO A 85 91.80 15.27 49.06
C PRO A 85 92.80 15.02 47.92
N GLY A 86 93.30 13.79 47.72
CA GLY A 86 94.09 13.39 46.54
C GLY A 86 93.23 12.91 45.36
N ASP A 87 91.95 12.61 45.60
CA ASP A 87 91.06 11.94 44.64
C ASP A 87 90.13 12.93 43.90
N ALA A 88 90.33 14.24 44.08
CA ALA A 88 89.44 15.27 43.56
C ALA A 88 89.47 15.37 42.02
N GLU A 89 90.63 15.14 41.41
CA GLU A 89 90.77 15.12 39.94
C GLU A 89 90.14 13.85 39.35
N GLU A 90 90.33 12.69 39.97
CA GLU A 90 89.66 11.45 39.55
C GLU A 90 88.15 11.54 39.75
N ALA A 91 87.69 12.11 40.86
CA ALA A 91 86.28 12.39 41.09
C ALA A 91 85.74 13.31 39.99
N ALA A 92 86.41 14.42 39.64
CA ALA A 92 86.03 15.32 38.56
C ALA A 92 85.93 14.60 37.19
N LEU A 93 86.86 13.71 36.87
CA LEU A 93 86.83 12.91 35.65
C LEU A 93 85.66 11.93 35.63
N TRP A 94 85.39 11.25 36.75
CA TRP A 94 84.21 10.42 36.92
C TRP A 94 82.91 11.24 36.84
N GLU A 95 82.92 12.49 37.33
CA GLU A 95 81.80 13.42 37.18
C GLU A 95 81.52 13.77 35.74
N ALA A 96 82.55 14.18 35.00
CA ALA A 96 82.44 14.52 33.60
C ALA A 96 81.98 13.31 32.77
N ALA A 97 82.52 12.11 33.04
CA ALA A 97 82.10 10.88 32.36
C ALA A 97 80.63 10.57 32.62
N ARG A 98 80.17 10.63 33.89
CA ARG A 98 78.77 10.41 34.24
C ARG A 98 77.83 11.42 33.60
N LEU A 99 78.21 12.71 33.59
CA LEU A 99 77.41 13.76 32.95
C LEU A 99 77.32 13.54 31.44
N ARG A 100 78.42 13.15 30.77
CA ARG A 100 78.40 12.82 29.33
C ARG A 100 77.47 11.65 29.03
N VAL A 101 77.50 10.58 29.84
CA VAL A 101 76.58 9.45 29.69
C VAL A 101 75.13 9.91 29.87
N SER A 102 74.84 10.71 30.91
CA SER A 102 73.48 11.22 31.14
C SER A 102 73.00 12.15 30.01
N ALA A 103 73.89 12.96 29.44
CA ALA A 103 73.56 13.82 28.31
C ALA A 103 73.27 12.99 27.05
N ALA A 104 74.03 11.91 26.82
CA ALA A 104 73.81 11.00 25.72
C ALA A 104 72.49 10.21 25.85
N THR A 105 72.14 9.76 27.07
CA THR A 105 70.86 9.07 27.30
C THR A 105 69.68 10.01 27.12
N LEU A 106 69.74 11.23 27.67
CA LEU A 106 68.68 12.24 27.49
C LEU A 106 68.53 12.66 26.03
N ALA A 107 69.64 12.75 25.28
CA ALA A 107 69.59 13.02 23.84
C ALA A 107 68.88 11.89 23.09
N ALA A 108 69.23 10.62 23.37
CA ALA A 108 68.59 9.46 22.76
C ALA A 108 67.08 9.37 23.11
N GLU A 109 66.70 9.69 24.35
CA GLU A 109 65.30 9.77 24.77
C GLU A 109 64.56 10.90 24.05
N ASN A 110 65.18 12.07 23.90
CA ASN A 110 64.56 13.18 23.17
C ASN A 110 64.33 12.80 21.70
N ASP A 111 65.29 12.12 21.08
CA ASP A 111 65.16 11.65 19.70
C ASP A 111 64.09 10.57 19.57
N ALA A 112 63.98 9.64 20.54
CA ALA A 112 62.90 8.65 20.57
C ALA A 112 61.51 9.31 20.75
N LEU A 113 61.39 10.32 21.63
CA LEU A 113 60.15 11.08 21.82
C LEU A 113 59.77 11.88 20.57
N ARG A 114 60.75 12.49 19.89
CA ARG A 114 60.53 13.17 18.61
C ARG A 114 60.03 12.20 17.57
N GLU A 115 60.63 11.03 17.46
CA GLU A 115 60.21 10.01 16.51
C GLU A 115 58.79 9.49 16.81
N HIS A 116 58.48 9.18 18.07
CA HIS A 116 57.13 8.81 18.48
C HIS A 116 56.11 9.92 18.19
N SER A 117 56.47 11.19 18.40
CA SER A 117 55.61 12.32 18.08
C SER A 117 55.33 12.45 16.57
N ARG A 118 56.33 12.17 15.73
CA ARG A 118 56.17 12.12 14.26
C ARG A 118 55.24 10.99 13.86
N GLN A 119 55.43 9.79 14.42
CA GLN A 119 54.56 8.64 14.15
C GLN A 119 53.10 8.92 14.54
N LEU A 120 52.85 9.54 15.70
CA LEU A 120 51.51 9.94 16.09
C LEU A 120 50.92 11.00 15.15
N ALA A 121 51.71 11.98 14.71
CA ALA A 121 51.27 12.98 13.74
C ALA A 121 50.88 12.35 12.39
N GLU A 122 51.66 11.38 11.90
CA GLU A 122 51.36 10.62 10.69
C GLU A 122 50.09 9.77 10.84
N GLN A 123 49.91 9.11 11.99
CA GLN A 123 48.70 8.35 12.28
C GLN A 123 47.46 9.25 12.32
N VAL A 124 47.53 10.42 12.95
CA VAL A 124 46.43 11.40 12.96
C VAL A 124 46.12 11.87 11.54
N ALA A 125 47.14 12.19 10.74
CA ALA A 125 46.95 12.60 9.35
C ALA A 125 46.32 11.47 8.50
N ALA A 126 46.70 10.21 8.72
CA ALA A 126 46.08 9.06 8.07
C ALA A 126 44.59 8.90 8.46
N LEU A 127 44.28 8.99 9.76
CA LEU A 127 42.90 8.91 10.24
C LEU A 127 42.03 10.05 9.71
N GLN A 128 42.57 11.27 9.63
CA GLN A 128 41.86 12.43 9.05
C GLN A 128 41.56 12.22 7.57
N ARG A 129 42.51 11.70 6.79
CA ARG A 129 42.29 11.35 5.37
C ARG A 129 41.20 10.28 5.21
N ASN A 130 41.25 9.23 6.03
CA ASN A 130 40.23 8.17 6.01
C ASN A 130 38.84 8.70 6.39
N ALA A 131 38.75 9.57 7.39
CA ALA A 131 37.49 10.21 7.78
C ALA A 131 36.95 11.13 6.68
N ALA A 132 37.82 11.88 5.98
CA ALA A 132 37.42 12.70 4.83
C ALA A 132 36.90 11.84 3.67
N ALA A 133 37.58 10.74 3.36
CA ALA A 133 37.13 9.78 2.33
C ALA A 133 35.75 9.19 2.68
N ALA A 134 35.56 8.72 3.91
CA ALA A 134 34.28 8.17 4.38
C ALA A 134 33.14 9.20 4.32
N ARG A 135 33.41 10.48 4.62
CA ARG A 135 32.42 11.57 4.46
C ARG A 135 32.08 11.82 3.00
N ALA A 136 33.07 11.79 2.10
CA ALA A 136 32.85 11.98 0.67
C ALA A 136 32.01 10.83 0.08
N GLU A 137 32.31 9.58 0.45
CA GLU A 137 31.54 8.40 0.06
C GLU A 137 30.11 8.44 0.62
N GLY A 138 29.96 8.77 1.90
CA GLY A 138 28.64 8.95 2.54
C GLY A 138 27.83 10.04 1.86
N GLY A 139 28.46 11.16 1.48
CA GLY A 139 27.84 12.24 0.72
C GLY A 139 27.42 11.82 -0.68
N ALA A 140 28.25 11.05 -1.39
CA ALA A 140 27.91 10.51 -2.71
C ALA A 140 26.74 9.51 -2.64
N SER A 141 26.77 8.61 -1.66
CA SER A 141 25.67 7.66 -1.42
C SER A 141 24.36 8.37 -1.08
N ALA A 142 24.40 9.38 -0.20
CA ALA A 142 23.23 10.18 0.15
C ALA A 142 22.67 10.96 -1.05
N ARG A 143 23.53 11.54 -1.90
CA ARG A 143 23.10 12.17 -3.16
C ARG A 143 22.45 11.17 -4.11
N GLY A 144 23.03 9.98 -4.27
CA GLY A 144 22.45 8.91 -5.08
C GLY A 144 21.08 8.47 -4.57
N ALA A 145 20.92 8.30 -3.25
CA ALA A 145 19.64 7.97 -2.64
C ALA A 145 18.58 9.07 -2.85
N ARG A 146 18.97 10.35 -2.76
CA ARG A 146 18.08 11.49 -3.04
C ARG A 146 17.63 11.53 -4.50
N LEU A 147 18.54 11.30 -5.45
CA LEU A 147 18.20 11.26 -6.88
C LEU A 147 17.27 10.07 -7.20
N ALA A 148 17.53 8.90 -6.62
CA ALA A 148 16.65 7.74 -6.77
C ALA A 148 15.27 7.97 -6.15
N ALA A 149 15.18 8.66 -5.01
CA ALA A 149 13.92 9.04 -4.40
C ALA A 149 13.15 10.05 -5.26
N ALA A 150 13.83 11.07 -5.81
CA ALA A 150 13.24 12.05 -6.71
C ALA A 150 12.68 11.39 -7.99
N ALA A 151 13.42 10.45 -8.59
CA ALA A 151 12.96 9.69 -9.75
C ALA A 151 11.68 8.88 -9.44
N ARG A 152 11.64 8.21 -8.27
CA ARG A 152 10.44 7.47 -7.83
C ARG A 152 9.24 8.39 -7.61
N ILE A 153 9.45 9.60 -7.07
CA ILE A 153 8.38 10.58 -6.90
C ILE A 153 7.82 10.99 -8.28
N ALA A 154 8.69 11.30 -9.25
CA ALA A 154 8.28 11.64 -10.60
C ALA A 154 7.49 10.51 -11.30
N ASP A 155 7.92 9.24 -11.13
CA ASP A 155 7.20 8.08 -11.66
C ASP A 155 5.78 7.95 -11.06
N LEU A 156 5.66 8.14 -9.74
CA LEU A 156 4.38 8.10 -9.04
C LEU A 156 3.47 9.26 -9.46
N GLU A 157 4.00 10.47 -9.62
CA GLU A 157 3.25 11.62 -10.11
C GLU A 157 2.72 11.35 -11.54
N ALA A 158 3.57 10.83 -12.44
CA ALA A 158 3.16 10.46 -13.78
C ALA A 158 2.04 9.40 -13.79
N GLU A 159 2.10 8.43 -12.88
CA GLU A 159 1.05 7.42 -12.72
C GLU A 159 -0.26 8.04 -12.22
N THR A 160 -0.22 8.96 -11.26
CA THR A 160 -1.44 9.64 -10.80
C THR A 160 -2.08 10.50 -11.89
N VAL A 161 -1.29 11.13 -12.75
CA VAL A 161 -1.80 11.89 -13.91
C VAL A 161 -2.48 10.96 -14.90
N ARG A 162 -1.88 9.80 -15.24
CA ARG A 162 -2.51 8.78 -16.09
C ARG A 162 -3.83 8.29 -15.51
N GLN A 163 -3.86 7.99 -14.22
CA GLN A 163 -5.08 7.53 -13.53
C GLN A 163 -6.19 8.58 -13.54
N ARG A 164 -5.85 9.87 -13.33
CA ARG A 164 -6.82 10.97 -13.46
C ARG A 164 -7.34 11.10 -14.89
N GLY A 165 -6.48 10.94 -15.89
CA GLY A 165 -6.87 10.89 -17.30
C GLY A 165 -7.89 9.78 -17.57
N MET A 166 -7.58 8.54 -17.17
CA MET A 166 -8.48 7.39 -17.32
C MET A 166 -9.81 7.60 -16.58
N LEU A 167 -9.80 8.18 -15.37
CA LEU A 167 -11.03 8.50 -14.65
C LEU A 167 -11.85 9.58 -15.35
N GLY A 168 -11.19 10.56 -15.97
CA GLY A 168 -11.85 11.58 -16.81
C GLY A 168 -12.52 10.97 -18.03
N GLU A 169 -11.84 10.06 -18.74
CA GLU A 169 -12.40 9.33 -19.88
C GLU A 169 -13.60 8.47 -19.47
N LEU A 170 -13.51 7.75 -18.34
CA LEU A 170 -14.62 6.97 -17.79
C LEU A 170 -15.81 7.86 -17.40
N ALA A 171 -15.56 9.03 -16.82
CA ALA A 171 -16.60 9.99 -16.48
C ALA A 171 -17.29 10.55 -17.74
N ALA A 172 -16.52 10.86 -18.79
CA ALA A 172 -17.07 11.30 -20.07
C ALA A 172 -17.91 10.19 -20.73
N ALA A 173 -17.42 8.95 -20.75
CA ALA A 173 -18.16 7.79 -21.26
C ALA A 173 -19.45 7.53 -20.47
N ALA A 174 -19.41 7.64 -19.14
CA ALA A 174 -20.58 7.53 -18.29
C ALA A 174 -21.60 8.65 -18.56
N GLY A 175 -21.12 9.88 -18.82
CA GLY A 175 -21.97 11.00 -19.25
C GLY A 175 -22.68 10.71 -20.57
N GLY A 176 -21.95 10.25 -21.59
CA GLY A 176 -22.54 9.86 -22.89
C GLY A 176 -23.60 8.76 -22.74
N LEU A 177 -23.32 7.72 -21.96
CA LEU A 177 -24.30 6.66 -21.67
C LEU A 177 -25.53 7.17 -20.91
N ALA A 178 -25.39 8.18 -20.05
CA ALA A 178 -26.51 8.78 -19.35
C ALA A 178 -27.40 9.60 -20.32
N GLU A 179 -26.80 10.36 -21.24
CA GLU A 179 -27.50 11.09 -22.29
C GLU A 179 -28.24 10.15 -23.25
N GLU A 180 -27.59 9.06 -23.69
CA GLU A 180 -28.21 8.01 -24.50
C GLU A 180 -29.40 7.37 -23.79
N ASN A 181 -29.26 7.04 -22.50
CA ASN A 181 -30.36 6.49 -21.71
C ASN A 181 -31.52 7.49 -21.56
N ALA A 182 -31.23 8.78 -21.40
CA ALA A 182 -32.25 9.82 -21.37
C ALA A 182 -32.98 9.92 -22.72
N ALA A 183 -32.25 9.90 -23.83
CA ALA A 183 -32.81 9.90 -25.19
C ALA A 183 -33.70 8.67 -25.45
N LEU A 184 -33.24 7.47 -25.08
CA LEU A 184 -34.02 6.24 -25.17
C LEU A 184 -35.25 6.28 -24.26
N GLY A 185 -35.12 6.85 -23.06
CA GLY A 185 -36.24 7.08 -22.14
C GLY A 185 -37.32 7.98 -22.74
N GLY A 186 -36.91 9.08 -23.39
CA GLY A 186 -37.80 9.97 -24.13
C GLY A 186 -38.48 9.27 -25.31
N ALA A 187 -37.73 8.50 -26.10
CA ALA A 187 -38.28 7.73 -27.22
C ALA A 187 -39.32 6.68 -26.76
N LEU A 188 -39.04 5.98 -25.64
CA LEU A 188 -39.99 5.03 -25.05
C LEU A 188 -41.25 5.71 -24.52
N ALA A 189 -41.12 6.88 -23.89
CA ALA A 189 -42.27 7.67 -23.44
C ALA A 189 -43.14 8.08 -24.64
N GLY A 190 -42.52 8.55 -25.73
CA GLY A 190 -43.20 8.88 -26.98
C GLY A 190 -43.88 7.68 -27.64
N ALA A 191 -43.23 6.51 -27.67
CA ALA A 191 -43.84 5.28 -28.17
C ALA A 191 -45.05 4.86 -27.34
N ARG A 192 -44.98 5.00 -26.01
CA ARG A 192 -46.11 4.72 -25.10
C ARG A 192 -47.26 5.69 -25.28
N SER A 193 -47.00 6.99 -25.48
CA SER A 193 -48.08 7.95 -25.79
C SER A 193 -48.73 7.64 -27.14
N GLY A 194 -47.94 7.32 -28.16
CA GLY A 194 -48.46 6.88 -29.46
C GLY A 194 -49.31 5.62 -29.36
N GLN A 195 -48.88 4.64 -28.56
CA GLN A 195 -49.66 3.43 -28.30
C GLN A 195 -51.00 3.73 -27.58
N ARG A 196 -51.02 4.68 -26.64
CA ARG A 196 -52.26 5.09 -25.97
C ARG A 196 -53.21 5.79 -26.93
N ALA A 197 -52.71 6.68 -27.78
CA ALA A 197 -53.52 7.34 -28.82
C ALA A 197 -54.13 6.31 -29.78
N ALA A 198 -53.31 5.39 -30.30
CA ALA A 198 -53.79 4.32 -31.17
C ALA A 198 -54.85 3.42 -30.48
N ARG A 199 -54.71 3.14 -29.19
CA ARG A 199 -55.73 2.41 -28.42
C ARG A 199 -57.04 3.19 -28.29
N ALA A 200 -56.98 4.51 -28.10
CA ALA A 200 -58.17 5.35 -28.07
C ALA A 200 -58.86 5.38 -29.44
N ASP A 201 -58.09 5.49 -30.54
CA ASP A 201 -58.62 5.43 -31.90
C ASP A 201 -59.31 4.08 -32.19
N VAL A 202 -58.69 2.97 -31.79
CA VAL A 202 -59.29 1.63 -31.89
C VAL A 202 -60.60 1.57 -31.09
N GLY A 203 -60.63 2.09 -29.85
CA GLY A 203 -61.85 2.16 -29.04
C GLY A 203 -62.97 2.96 -29.73
N HIS A 204 -62.66 4.11 -30.33
CA HIS A 204 -63.63 4.89 -31.09
C HIS A 204 -64.15 4.16 -32.34
N LEU A 205 -63.29 3.40 -33.03
CA LEU A 205 -63.72 2.56 -34.15
C LEU A 205 -64.61 1.41 -33.69
N GLU A 206 -64.31 0.78 -32.56
CA GLU A 206 -65.15 -0.25 -31.94
C GLU A 206 -66.52 0.29 -31.54
N GLU A 207 -66.59 1.49 -30.94
CA GLU A 207 -67.85 2.18 -30.61
C GLU A 207 -68.68 2.51 -31.87
N ARG A 208 -68.02 3.01 -32.93
CA ARG A 208 -68.68 3.26 -34.23
C ARG A 208 -69.20 1.98 -34.86
N LEU A 209 -68.45 0.87 -34.76
CA LEU A 209 -68.91 -0.43 -35.23
C LEU A 209 -70.12 -0.92 -34.42
N ALA A 210 -70.08 -0.78 -33.09
CA ALA A 210 -71.20 -1.16 -32.22
C ALA A 210 -72.46 -0.35 -32.52
N THR A 211 -72.35 0.97 -32.70
CA THR A 211 -73.49 1.84 -33.07
C THR A 211 -74.03 1.51 -34.47
N LEU A 212 -73.16 1.21 -35.45
CA LEU A 212 -73.60 0.73 -36.77
C LEU A 212 -74.30 -0.63 -36.69
N GLN A 213 -73.80 -1.56 -35.86
CA GLN A 213 -74.46 -2.84 -35.60
C GLN A 213 -75.84 -2.64 -34.95
N GLU A 214 -75.96 -1.75 -33.95
CA GLU A 214 -77.23 -1.41 -33.30
C GLU A 214 -78.22 -0.78 -34.30
N LEU A 215 -77.76 0.14 -35.15
CA LEU A 215 -78.58 0.74 -36.21
C LEU A 215 -79.05 -0.30 -37.24
N CYS A 216 -78.19 -1.24 -37.63
CA CYS A 216 -78.57 -2.36 -38.50
C CYS A 216 -79.61 -3.26 -37.85
N LEU A 217 -79.46 -3.57 -36.55
CA LEU A 217 -80.43 -4.37 -35.80
C LEU A 217 -81.77 -3.63 -35.61
N ARG A 218 -81.75 -2.33 -35.31
CA ARG A 218 -82.97 -1.48 -35.24
C ARG A 218 -83.65 -1.30 -36.60
N GLY A 219 -82.88 -1.13 -37.67
CA GLY A 219 -83.40 -1.09 -39.04
C GLY A 219 -84.04 -2.41 -39.45
N GLY A 220 -83.50 -3.54 -38.97
CA GLY A 220 -84.11 -4.86 -39.11
C GLY A 220 -85.37 -5.05 -38.25
N ALA A 221 -85.49 -4.37 -37.11
CA ALA A 221 -86.67 -4.44 -36.23
C ALA A 221 -87.88 -3.61 -36.72
N CYS A 222 -87.68 -2.69 -37.67
CA CYS A 222 -88.77 -1.99 -38.36
C CYS A 222 -89.29 -2.77 -39.59
N ALA A 223 -88.68 -3.92 -39.91
CA ALA A 223 -89.32 -4.95 -40.73
C ALA A 223 -90.14 -5.84 -39.78
N GLU A 224 -91.46 -5.77 -39.92
CA GLU A 224 -92.45 -6.58 -39.20
C GLU A 224 -92.00 -8.04 -38.95
N PRO A 225 -92.20 -8.60 -37.74
CA PRO A 225 -91.85 -9.96 -37.42
C PRO A 225 -92.90 -10.93 -38.00
N VAL A 226 -92.64 -11.49 -39.18
CA VAL A 226 -93.32 -12.72 -39.59
C VAL A 226 -92.67 -13.86 -38.81
N GLY A 227 -93.45 -14.45 -37.90
CA GLY A 227 -92.99 -15.24 -36.77
C GLY A 227 -92.09 -16.43 -37.12
N LEU A 228 -90.88 -16.41 -36.58
CA LEU A 228 -90.03 -17.60 -36.45
C LEU A 228 -89.40 -17.59 -35.05
N THR A 229 -90.09 -18.24 -34.12
CA THR A 229 -89.56 -18.71 -32.85
C THR A 229 -88.49 -19.77 -33.10
N LEU A 230 -87.21 -19.40 -33.02
CA LEU A 230 -86.13 -20.36 -32.84
C LEU A 230 -85.20 -19.89 -31.72
N ALA A 231 -85.29 -20.61 -30.61
CA ALA A 231 -84.45 -20.45 -29.43
C ALA A 231 -82.97 -20.63 -29.79
N LEU A 232 -82.16 -19.62 -29.47
CA LEU A 232 -80.70 -19.70 -29.50
C LEU A 232 -80.21 -20.39 -28.21
N PRO A 233 -79.47 -21.51 -28.26
CA PRO A 233 -78.68 -21.96 -27.12
C PRO A 233 -77.33 -21.21 -27.07
N PRO A 234 -76.71 -21.06 -25.88
CA PRO A 234 -75.47 -20.31 -25.73
C PRO A 234 -74.25 -21.10 -26.22
N ALA A 235 -73.24 -20.34 -26.60
CA ALA A 235 -72.00 -20.75 -27.23
C ALA A 235 -71.24 -21.90 -26.53
N THR A 236 -70.77 -22.85 -27.35
CA THR A 236 -69.49 -23.52 -27.10
C THR A 236 -68.63 -23.43 -28.35
N THR A 237 -67.59 -22.63 -28.21
CA THR A 237 -66.30 -22.68 -28.90
C THR A 237 -65.88 -24.08 -29.32
N ALA A 238 -65.25 -24.16 -30.51
CA ALA A 238 -64.48 -25.28 -31.07
C ALA A 238 -65.20 -26.20 -32.08
N LEU A 239 -65.62 -25.67 -33.23
CA LEU A 239 -65.75 -26.47 -34.45
C LEU A 239 -65.13 -25.70 -35.62
N GLY A 240 -64.10 -26.30 -36.22
CA GLY A 240 -63.35 -25.75 -37.34
C GLY A 240 -64.15 -25.66 -38.65
N PRO A 241 -63.52 -25.19 -39.75
CA PRO A 241 -64.19 -24.81 -41.01
C PRO A 241 -64.93 -25.94 -41.75
N VAL A 242 -64.92 -27.18 -41.23
CA VAL A 242 -65.59 -28.35 -41.84
C VAL A 242 -67.06 -28.47 -41.41
N ALA A 243 -67.43 -27.95 -40.24
CA ALA A 243 -68.83 -28.04 -39.75
C ALA A 243 -69.80 -27.11 -40.50
N ALA A 244 -69.31 -25.95 -40.97
CA ALA A 244 -70.11 -25.00 -41.74
C ALA A 244 -70.57 -25.58 -43.09
N ALA A 245 -69.70 -26.35 -43.78
CA ALA A 245 -70.02 -26.96 -45.07
C ALA A 245 -71.01 -28.14 -44.95
N ALA A 246 -71.02 -28.84 -43.82
CA ALA A 246 -71.99 -29.91 -43.55
C ALA A 246 -73.39 -29.34 -43.24
N GLN A 247 -73.44 -28.21 -42.55
CA GLN A 247 -74.69 -27.52 -42.22
C GLN A 247 -75.31 -26.85 -43.45
N GLU A 248 -74.51 -26.26 -44.35
CA GLU A 248 -75.00 -25.75 -45.64
C GLU A 248 -75.57 -26.86 -46.53
N ARG A 249 -74.96 -28.05 -46.55
CA ARG A 249 -75.49 -29.20 -47.32
C ARG A 249 -76.77 -29.77 -46.75
N ALA A 250 -76.93 -29.77 -45.42
CA ALA A 250 -78.17 -30.19 -44.77
C ALA A 250 -79.33 -29.20 -45.02
N LEU A 251 -79.03 -27.89 -45.05
CA LEU A 251 -80.01 -26.85 -45.36
C LEU A 251 -80.40 -26.86 -46.85
N ALA A 252 -79.46 -27.14 -47.76
CA ALA A 252 -79.75 -27.29 -49.18
C ALA A 252 -80.64 -28.51 -49.50
N ALA A 253 -80.56 -29.58 -48.70
CA ALA A 253 -81.41 -30.76 -48.87
C ALA A 253 -82.87 -30.57 -48.40
N LEU A 254 -83.14 -29.55 -47.56
CA LEU A 254 -84.48 -29.20 -47.09
C LEU A 254 -85.19 -28.17 -47.98
N ALA A 255 -84.51 -27.61 -48.97
CA ALA A 255 -85.06 -26.67 -49.94
C ALA A 255 -85.83 -27.41 -51.06
N THR A 256 -86.99 -27.96 -50.72
CA THR A 256 -87.93 -28.51 -51.72
C THR A 256 -88.67 -27.38 -52.44
N PRO A 257 -88.96 -27.51 -53.75
CA PRO A 257 -89.60 -26.45 -54.54
C PRO A 257 -91.01 -26.07 -54.02
N GLU A 258 -91.67 -26.97 -53.31
CA GLU A 258 -92.98 -26.74 -52.69
C GLU A 258 -92.90 -25.82 -51.45
N LEU A 259 -91.82 -25.92 -50.66
CA LEU A 259 -91.56 -25.04 -49.52
C LEU A 259 -91.11 -23.62 -49.96
N MET A 260 -90.44 -23.52 -51.11
CA MET A 260 -90.08 -22.25 -51.74
C MET A 260 -91.29 -21.51 -52.33
N ALA A 261 -92.32 -22.24 -52.78
CA ALA A 261 -93.57 -21.64 -53.28
C ALA A 261 -94.50 -21.18 -52.15
N ALA A 262 -94.54 -21.92 -51.02
CA ALA A 262 -95.34 -21.56 -49.84
C ALA A 262 -94.73 -20.40 -49.01
N SER A 263 -93.43 -20.11 -49.20
CA SER A 263 -92.73 -18.99 -48.58
C SER A 263 -92.67 -17.74 -49.46
N ALA A 264 -93.36 -17.74 -50.61
CA ALA A 264 -93.51 -16.55 -51.44
C ALA A 264 -94.28 -15.47 -50.67
N PRO A 265 -93.72 -14.25 -50.51
CA PRO A 265 -94.39 -13.20 -49.77
C PRO A 265 -95.68 -12.79 -50.49
N PRO A 266 -96.76 -12.44 -49.74
CA PRO A 266 -98.02 -12.04 -50.34
C PRO A 266 -97.85 -10.82 -51.26
N ALA A 267 -98.59 -10.82 -52.37
CA ALA A 267 -98.53 -9.77 -53.39
C ALA A 267 -98.89 -8.40 -52.78
N GLY A 268 -97.88 -7.56 -52.58
CA GLY A 268 -98.01 -6.25 -51.91
C GLY A 268 -96.99 -5.99 -50.80
N PHE A 269 -96.18 -6.98 -50.40
CA PHE A 269 -95.06 -6.75 -49.48
C PHE A 269 -93.96 -5.96 -50.20
N GLY A 270 -93.95 -4.65 -49.99
CA GLY A 270 -92.85 -3.79 -50.39
C GLY A 270 -91.61 -4.17 -49.57
N CYS A 271 -90.76 -5.02 -50.13
CA CYS A 271 -89.38 -5.15 -49.66
C CYS A 271 -88.73 -3.78 -49.83
N VAL A 272 -88.78 -2.95 -48.80
CA VAL A 272 -87.86 -1.82 -48.67
C VAL A 272 -86.49 -2.47 -48.72
N ALA A 273 -85.83 -2.33 -49.86
CA ALA A 273 -84.52 -2.90 -50.07
C ALA A 273 -83.68 -2.50 -48.86
N PRO A 274 -83.18 -3.45 -48.04
CA PRO A 274 -82.21 -3.09 -47.03
C PRO A 274 -81.12 -2.32 -47.79
N PRO A 275 -80.61 -1.19 -47.27
CA PRO A 275 -79.56 -0.48 -47.98
C PRO A 275 -78.53 -1.53 -48.33
N GLN A 276 -78.32 -1.77 -49.62
CA GLN A 276 -77.34 -2.71 -50.13
C GLN A 276 -75.97 -2.12 -49.80
N ARG A 277 -75.64 -2.06 -48.51
CA ARG A 277 -74.29 -1.95 -48.02
C ARG A 277 -73.71 -3.31 -48.30
N ASP A 278 -73.20 -3.37 -49.51
CA ASP A 278 -72.41 -4.40 -50.14
C ASP A 278 -71.81 -5.35 -49.09
N ILE A 279 -72.48 -6.47 -48.80
CA ILE A 279 -72.07 -7.46 -47.78
C ILE A 279 -70.64 -7.95 -48.08
N VAL A 280 -70.28 -7.94 -49.37
CA VAL A 280 -68.94 -8.19 -49.88
C VAL A 280 -67.92 -7.19 -49.32
N HIS A 281 -68.27 -5.91 -49.17
CA HIS A 281 -67.43 -4.89 -48.55
C HIS A 281 -67.20 -5.16 -47.06
N ALA A 282 -68.25 -5.46 -46.29
CA ALA A 282 -68.12 -5.76 -44.86
C ALA A 282 -67.27 -7.01 -44.60
N LEU A 283 -67.41 -8.06 -45.43
CA LEU A 283 -66.57 -9.26 -45.36
C LEU A 283 -65.11 -8.96 -45.73
N ARG A 284 -64.85 -8.07 -46.70
CA ARG A 284 -63.49 -7.62 -47.06
C ARG A 284 -62.86 -6.81 -45.93
N GLU A 285 -63.62 -5.94 -45.26
CA GLU A 285 -63.15 -5.18 -44.10
C GLU A 285 -62.81 -6.11 -42.92
N LEU A 286 -63.66 -7.08 -42.61
CA LEU A 286 -63.36 -8.08 -41.58
C LEU A 286 -62.09 -8.89 -41.90
N ALA A 287 -61.87 -9.24 -43.17
CA ALA A 287 -60.65 -9.91 -43.59
C ALA A 287 -59.42 -8.98 -43.44
N ALA A 288 -59.55 -7.68 -43.74
CA ALA A 288 -58.49 -6.70 -43.54
C ALA A 288 -58.15 -6.51 -42.05
N LEU A 289 -59.16 -6.35 -41.19
CA LEU A 289 -58.99 -6.23 -39.74
C LEU A 289 -58.37 -7.48 -39.12
N ARG A 290 -58.71 -8.68 -39.60
CA ARG A 290 -58.04 -9.92 -39.17
C ARG A 290 -56.55 -9.93 -39.50
N ARG A 291 -56.18 -9.52 -40.73
CA ARG A 291 -54.77 -9.39 -41.12
C ARG A 291 -54.02 -8.35 -40.30
N GLU A 292 -54.68 -7.24 -39.98
CA GLU A 292 -54.11 -6.19 -39.13
C GLU A 292 -53.90 -6.67 -37.70
N ARG A 293 -54.89 -7.34 -37.10
CA ARG A 293 -54.74 -7.99 -35.79
C ARG A 293 -53.58 -8.98 -35.77
N ASP A 294 -53.46 -9.83 -36.79
CA ASP A 294 -52.39 -10.81 -36.86
C ASP A 294 -51.01 -10.14 -37.01
N ARG A 295 -50.93 -9.05 -37.79
CA ARG A 295 -49.73 -8.21 -37.91
C ARG A 295 -49.35 -7.56 -36.58
N LEU A 296 -50.31 -6.96 -35.87
CA LEU A 296 -50.09 -6.36 -34.56
C LEU A 296 -49.71 -7.42 -33.51
N GLY A 297 -50.31 -8.61 -33.58
CA GLY A 297 -49.95 -9.75 -32.74
C GLY A 297 -48.50 -10.20 -32.95
N ALA A 298 -48.05 -10.27 -34.21
CA ALA A 298 -46.65 -10.56 -34.54
C ALA A 298 -45.70 -9.46 -34.02
N GLN A 299 -46.09 -8.18 -34.15
CA GLN A 299 -45.32 -7.06 -33.61
C GLN A 299 -45.22 -7.10 -32.08
N ALA A 300 -46.32 -7.38 -31.38
CA ALA A 300 -46.33 -7.51 -29.93
C ALA A 300 -45.39 -8.63 -29.46
N ARG A 301 -45.45 -9.81 -30.10
CA ARG A 301 -44.53 -10.93 -29.81
C ARG A 301 -43.06 -10.54 -30.03
N ALA A 302 -42.75 -9.90 -31.16
CA ALA A 302 -41.40 -9.43 -31.46
C ALA A 302 -40.89 -8.42 -30.42
N VAL A 303 -41.75 -7.51 -29.93
CA VAL A 303 -41.38 -6.56 -28.86
C VAL A 303 -41.18 -7.28 -27.53
N THR A 304 -42.03 -8.25 -27.17
CA THR A 304 -41.86 -9.02 -25.93
C THR A 304 -40.58 -9.86 -25.93
N GLU A 305 -40.21 -10.45 -27.07
CA GLU A 305 -38.94 -11.17 -27.21
C GLU A 305 -37.72 -10.24 -27.13
N ARG A 306 -37.81 -9.03 -27.69
CA ARG A 306 -36.76 -8.03 -27.54
C ARG A 306 -36.63 -7.56 -26.09
N ALA A 307 -37.76 -7.37 -25.40
CA ALA A 307 -37.78 -7.00 -23.99
C ALA A 307 -37.14 -8.09 -23.11
N SER A 308 -37.50 -9.36 -23.31
CA SER A 308 -36.91 -10.46 -22.55
C SER A 308 -35.41 -10.64 -22.81
N LYS A 309 -34.96 -10.48 -24.07
CA LYS A 309 -33.52 -10.45 -24.40
C LYS A 309 -32.79 -9.28 -23.72
N ALA A 310 -33.40 -8.10 -23.69
CA ALA A 310 -32.82 -6.94 -23.01
C ALA A 310 -32.74 -7.13 -21.49
N GLU A 311 -33.74 -7.76 -20.87
CA GLU A 311 -33.73 -8.11 -19.45
C GLU A 311 -32.64 -9.14 -19.11
N GLN A 312 -32.46 -10.16 -19.96
CA GLN A 312 -31.36 -11.13 -19.82
C GLN A 312 -29.99 -10.47 -19.94
N ALA A 313 -29.82 -9.56 -20.91
CA ALA A 313 -28.57 -8.80 -21.07
C ALA A 313 -28.30 -7.90 -19.85
N ARG A 314 -29.33 -7.23 -19.31
CA ARG A 314 -29.20 -6.44 -18.08
C ARG A 314 -28.82 -7.29 -16.87
N ALA A 315 -29.41 -8.47 -16.73
CA ALA A 315 -29.06 -9.40 -15.66
C ALA A 315 -27.60 -9.88 -15.77
N ALA A 316 -27.13 -10.20 -16.98
CA ALA A 316 -25.74 -10.58 -17.23
C ALA A 316 -24.76 -9.44 -16.92
N LEU A 317 -25.04 -8.21 -17.37
CA LEU A 317 -24.21 -7.05 -17.04
C LEU A 317 -24.20 -6.75 -15.53
N ALA A 318 -25.31 -6.97 -14.84
CA ALA A 318 -25.39 -6.78 -13.39
C ALA A 318 -24.52 -7.81 -12.63
N THR A 319 -24.48 -9.07 -13.07
CA THR A 319 -23.63 -10.10 -12.45
C THR A 319 -22.15 -9.85 -12.73
N GLU A 320 -21.80 -9.42 -13.95
CA GLU A 320 -20.43 -9.00 -14.29
C GLU A 320 -19.99 -7.78 -13.45
N ALA A 321 -20.83 -6.75 -13.34
CA ALA A 321 -20.55 -5.58 -12.49
C ALA A 321 -20.39 -5.95 -11.01
N ALA A 322 -21.18 -6.91 -10.51
CA ALA A 322 -21.01 -7.41 -9.15
C ALA A 322 -19.69 -8.19 -8.98
N ALA A 323 -19.29 -8.96 -9.99
CA ALA A 323 -18.02 -9.69 -9.99
C ALA A 323 -16.81 -8.74 -10.02
N THR A 324 -16.83 -7.71 -10.87
CA THR A 324 -15.76 -6.70 -10.93
C THR A 324 -15.64 -5.91 -9.64
N ARG A 325 -16.77 -5.50 -9.02
CA ARG A 325 -16.78 -4.85 -7.69
C ARG A 325 -16.16 -5.74 -6.61
N ARG A 326 -16.49 -7.04 -6.60
CA ARG A 326 -15.89 -8.00 -5.64
C ARG A 326 -14.39 -8.18 -5.87
N ALA A 327 -13.94 -8.22 -7.13
CA ALA A 327 -12.52 -8.30 -7.46
C ALA A 327 -11.78 -7.03 -6.99
N ALA A 328 -12.33 -5.85 -7.29
CA ALA A 328 -11.79 -4.56 -6.84
C ALA A 328 -11.75 -4.43 -5.31
N ALA A 329 -12.78 -4.92 -4.61
CA ALA A 329 -12.79 -4.93 -3.14
C ALA A 329 -11.67 -5.83 -2.57
N LYS A 330 -11.42 -7.00 -3.18
CA LYS A 330 -10.32 -7.89 -2.75
C LYS A 330 -8.95 -7.25 -2.98
N THR A 331 -8.74 -6.57 -4.10
CA THR A 331 -7.46 -5.86 -4.36
C THR A 331 -7.30 -4.69 -3.40
N ALA A 332 -8.36 -3.90 -3.15
CA ALA A 332 -8.33 -2.79 -2.21
C ALA A 332 -7.97 -3.23 -0.78
N VAL A 333 -8.54 -4.34 -0.28
CA VAL A 333 -8.19 -4.89 1.04
C VAL A 333 -6.73 -5.36 1.09
N SER A 334 -6.24 -6.00 0.03
CA SER A 334 -4.83 -6.41 -0.07
C SER A 334 -3.89 -5.21 -0.06
N ASP A 335 -4.22 -4.15 -0.81
CA ASP A 335 -3.40 -2.95 -0.89
C ASP A 335 -3.45 -2.14 0.42
N GLN A 336 -4.61 -2.07 1.08
CA GLN A 336 -4.73 -1.50 2.43
C GLN A 336 -3.86 -2.25 3.43
N ALA A 337 -3.82 -3.59 3.38
CA ALA A 337 -2.94 -4.38 4.23
C ALA A 337 -1.44 -4.11 3.96
N LYS A 338 -1.05 -3.94 2.68
CA LYS A 338 0.32 -3.55 2.31
C LYS A 338 0.68 -2.16 2.82
N LEU A 339 -0.23 -1.19 2.71
CA LEU A 339 -0.04 0.18 3.21
C LEU A 339 0.10 0.19 4.73
N LEU A 340 -0.77 -0.51 5.46
CA LEU A 340 -0.64 -0.64 6.92
C LEU A 340 0.66 -1.34 7.32
N GLY A 341 1.10 -2.35 6.57
CA GLY A 341 2.40 -2.99 6.78
C GLY A 341 3.59 -2.06 6.50
N ALA A 342 3.49 -1.20 5.49
CA ALA A 342 4.48 -0.17 5.21
C ALA A 342 4.56 0.89 6.31
N LEU A 343 3.41 1.37 6.79
CA LEU A 343 3.34 2.32 7.92
C LEU A 343 4.00 1.76 9.17
N LYS A 344 3.69 0.51 9.57
CA LYS A 344 4.34 -0.14 10.72
C LYS A 344 5.86 -0.24 10.59
N ARG A 345 6.37 -0.48 9.37
CA ARG A 345 7.82 -0.50 9.12
C ARG A 345 8.43 0.90 9.24
N ILE A 346 7.74 1.93 8.77
CA ILE A 346 8.17 3.33 8.92
C ILE A 346 8.21 3.68 10.41
N ASP A 347 7.17 3.37 11.17
CA ASP A 347 7.11 3.63 12.62
C ASP A 347 8.26 2.93 13.36
N PHE A 348 8.55 1.68 12.99
CA PHE A 348 9.70 0.94 13.53
C PHE A 348 11.04 1.62 13.22
N LEU A 349 11.26 2.03 11.96
CA LEU A 349 12.47 2.73 11.55
C LEU A 349 12.61 4.09 12.25
N VAL A 350 11.50 4.83 12.41
CA VAL A 350 11.45 6.08 13.18
C VAL A 350 11.82 5.82 14.64
N GLY A 351 11.32 4.75 15.24
CA GLY A 351 11.72 4.29 16.58
C GLY A 351 13.21 4.05 16.69
N GLN A 352 13.79 3.30 15.74
CA GLN A 352 15.24 3.04 15.71
C GLN A 352 16.08 4.31 15.55
N VAL A 353 15.64 5.26 14.72
CA VAL A 353 16.33 6.55 14.57
C VAL A 353 16.30 7.32 15.88
N ARG A 354 15.15 7.39 16.56
CA ARG A 354 15.03 8.03 17.89
C ARG A 354 15.93 7.38 18.93
N GLU A 355 16.03 6.05 18.96
CA GLU A 355 16.94 5.33 19.86
C GLU A 355 18.42 5.67 19.56
N ARG A 356 18.79 5.76 18.27
CA ARG A 356 20.14 6.15 17.86
C ARG A 356 20.45 7.60 18.22
N ASP A 357 19.51 8.51 18.02
CA ASP A 357 19.65 9.92 18.38
C ASP A 357 19.79 10.07 19.90
N ALA A 358 19.01 9.32 20.69
CA ALA A 358 19.14 9.30 22.15
C ALA A 358 20.51 8.74 22.59
N ALA A 359 21.01 7.69 21.92
CA ALA A 359 22.34 7.15 22.18
C ALA A 359 23.46 8.14 21.81
N LEU A 360 23.31 8.89 20.72
CA LEU A 360 24.25 9.96 20.35
C LEU A 360 24.22 11.09 21.38
N ALA A 361 23.04 11.56 21.78
CA ALA A 361 22.89 12.57 22.82
C ALA A 361 23.53 12.14 24.15
N ALA A 362 23.41 10.87 24.53
CA ALA A 362 24.07 10.33 25.72
C ALA A 362 25.61 10.32 25.61
N ARG A 363 26.13 10.03 24.41
CA ARG A 363 27.58 10.08 24.13
C ARG A 363 28.10 11.50 24.15
N ASP A 364 27.36 12.45 23.60
CA ASP A 364 27.71 13.88 23.61
C ASP A 364 27.70 14.43 25.04
N ALA A 365 26.70 14.07 25.84
CA ALA A 365 26.65 14.42 27.26
C ALA A 365 27.83 13.83 28.05
N TYR A 366 28.26 12.61 27.72
CA TYR A 366 29.45 12.01 28.32
C TYR A 366 30.73 12.73 27.90
N ALA A 367 30.89 13.07 26.62
CA ALA A 367 32.02 13.84 26.11
C ALA A 367 32.11 15.20 26.81
N ALA A 368 31.01 15.93 26.93
CA ALA A 368 30.95 17.21 27.64
C ALA A 368 31.37 17.11 29.12
N ARG A 369 30.98 16.02 29.81
CA ARG A 369 31.42 15.76 31.21
C ARG A 369 32.92 15.49 31.29
N LEU A 370 33.48 14.82 30.30
CA LEU A 370 34.92 14.49 30.25
C LEU A 370 35.74 15.74 29.94
N GLU A 371 35.30 16.56 28.99
CA GLU A 371 35.87 17.88 28.71
C GLU A 371 35.85 18.78 29.94
N ALA A 372 34.71 18.84 30.65
CA ALA A 372 34.61 19.61 31.90
C ALA A 372 35.64 19.13 32.93
N ARG A 373 35.77 17.81 33.16
CA ARG A 373 36.76 17.26 34.10
C ARG A 373 38.20 17.58 33.69
N LEU A 374 38.55 17.44 32.41
CA LEU A 374 39.88 17.77 31.91
C LEU A 374 40.20 19.25 32.08
N LEU A 375 39.24 20.14 31.81
CA LEU A 375 39.39 21.57 32.04
C LEU A 375 39.58 21.88 33.54
N THR A 376 38.85 21.21 34.44
CA THR A 376 39.03 21.40 35.88
C THR A 376 40.41 20.91 36.35
N GLN A 377 40.87 19.75 35.85
CA GLN A 377 42.21 19.24 36.12
C GLN A 377 43.29 20.19 35.61
N HIS A 378 43.14 20.69 34.39
CA HIS A 378 44.08 21.65 33.81
C HIS A 378 44.14 22.96 34.62
N LYS A 379 42.98 23.50 35.03
CA LYS A 379 42.91 24.67 35.92
C LYS A 379 43.55 24.41 37.28
N ALA A 380 43.35 23.22 37.86
CA ALA A 380 43.97 22.83 39.12
C ALA A 380 45.51 22.73 38.99
N LEU A 381 46.01 22.13 37.90
CA LEU A 381 47.45 22.08 37.61
C LEU A 381 48.05 23.47 37.37
N GLN A 382 47.36 24.34 36.63
CA GLN A 382 47.79 25.73 36.45
C GLN A 382 47.82 26.50 37.77
N ALA A 383 46.80 26.32 38.63
CA ALA A 383 46.76 26.95 39.95
C ALA A 383 47.88 26.43 40.87
N ALA A 384 48.17 25.12 40.83
CA ALA A 384 49.28 24.52 41.55
C ALA A 384 50.63 25.06 41.05
N ALA A 385 50.81 25.18 39.74
CA ALA A 385 52.01 25.77 39.13
C ALA A 385 52.20 27.25 39.52
N ARG A 386 51.11 28.02 39.68
CA ARG A 386 51.17 29.42 40.16
C ARG A 386 51.43 29.55 41.66
N ARG A 387 50.99 28.58 42.47
CA ARG A 387 51.21 28.55 43.93
C ARG A 387 52.54 27.93 44.32
N ALA A 388 53.15 27.14 43.44
CA ALA A 388 54.53 26.73 43.61
C ALA A 388 55.37 28.01 43.77
N PRO A 389 56.13 28.14 44.88
CA PRO A 389 56.98 29.31 45.07
C PRO A 389 57.86 29.46 43.82
N PRO A 390 58.12 30.69 43.35
CA PRO A 390 59.11 30.89 42.29
C PRO A 390 60.34 30.11 42.74
N PRO A 391 60.92 29.24 41.87
CA PRO A 391 62.04 28.42 42.29
C PRO A 391 63.03 29.37 42.93
N ALA A 392 63.20 29.24 44.25
CA ALA A 392 64.25 29.93 44.96
C ALA A 392 65.47 29.68 44.08
N GLN A 393 66.14 30.76 43.67
CA GLN A 393 67.36 30.68 42.88
C GLN A 393 68.32 29.82 43.69
N LEU A 394 68.25 28.51 43.50
CA LEU A 394 69.15 27.58 44.11
C LEU A 394 70.47 27.95 43.44
N PRO A 395 71.48 28.36 44.22
CA PRO A 395 72.79 28.60 43.66
C PRO A 395 73.16 27.36 42.88
N GLN A 396 73.62 27.56 41.64
CA GLN A 396 74.09 26.50 40.75
C GLN A 396 75.14 25.68 41.48
N ARG A 397 74.72 24.67 42.22
CA ARG A 397 75.58 23.69 42.85
C ARG A 397 75.19 22.39 42.21
N ALA A 398 76.08 21.98 41.30
CA ALA A 398 76.08 20.69 40.65
C ALA A 398 75.87 19.60 41.71
N VAL A 399 74.68 19.00 41.70
CA VAL A 399 74.45 17.76 42.43
C VAL A 399 73.99 16.73 41.41
N LYS A 400 74.95 15.86 41.11
CA LYS A 400 74.76 14.52 40.57
C LYS A 400 73.83 13.68 41.44
N ALA A 401 72.65 13.37 40.94
CA ALA A 401 71.89 12.17 41.29
C ALA A 401 71.25 11.69 39.97
N GLY A 402 71.47 10.49 39.44
CA GLY A 402 71.62 9.21 40.13
C GLY A 402 70.25 8.57 40.23
N ILE A 403 69.58 8.36 39.10
CA ILE A 403 68.30 7.63 39.04
C ILE A 403 68.46 6.55 37.98
N ALA A 404 68.52 5.33 38.48
CA ALA A 404 68.58 4.09 37.74
C ALA A 404 67.18 3.78 37.18
N ALA A 405 67.11 3.57 35.87
CA ALA A 405 65.94 2.99 35.23
C ALA A 405 66.07 1.47 35.30
N ASP A 406 65.34 0.85 36.23
CA ASP A 406 65.09 -0.58 36.21
C ASP A 406 64.13 -0.92 35.07
N ARG A 407 64.55 -1.91 34.31
CA ARG A 407 64.01 -2.36 33.04
C ARG A 407 63.46 -3.77 33.28
N PRO A 408 62.16 -4.05 33.16
CA PRO A 408 61.72 -5.43 33.13
C PRO A 408 62.15 -6.07 31.80
N ALA A 409 62.89 -7.15 31.93
CA ALA A 409 63.40 -7.98 30.84
C ALA A 409 62.29 -8.81 30.19
N ALA A 410 62.33 -8.85 28.86
CA ALA A 410 62.10 -9.99 27.97
C ALA A 410 60.92 -10.97 28.22
N GLY A 411 60.00 -10.97 27.23
CA GLY A 411 59.54 -12.20 26.55
C GLY A 411 58.03 -12.24 26.21
N PRO A 412 57.57 -13.01 25.21
CA PRO A 412 58.32 -13.78 24.19
C PRO A 412 57.94 -13.43 22.73
N ALA A 413 58.84 -13.89 21.85
CA ALA A 413 58.70 -14.21 20.43
C ALA A 413 57.32 -14.02 19.77
N SER A 414 57.32 -13.12 18.79
CA SER A 414 56.37 -13.12 17.67
C SER A 414 56.59 -14.39 16.83
N PRO A 415 55.59 -15.26 16.63
CA PRO A 415 55.67 -16.25 15.59
C PRO A 415 55.47 -15.58 14.23
N ALA A 416 56.25 -16.08 13.28
CA ALA A 416 56.32 -15.68 11.90
C ALA A 416 54.96 -15.72 11.18
N GLY A 417 54.85 -14.79 10.23
CA GLY A 417 54.06 -14.82 8.99
C GLY A 417 53.00 -15.92 8.84
N ALA A 418 51.75 -15.49 8.84
CA ALA A 418 50.70 -16.11 8.04
C ALA A 418 50.24 -15.07 6.99
N PRO A 419 50.26 -15.40 5.69
CA PRO A 419 49.90 -14.46 4.65
C PRO A 419 48.41 -14.13 4.73
N LEU A 420 48.08 -12.84 4.68
CA LEU A 420 46.74 -12.33 4.48
C LEU A 420 46.18 -12.97 3.18
N ARG A 421 45.26 -13.92 3.34
CA ARG A 421 44.35 -14.31 2.26
C ARG A 421 43.42 -13.15 2.00
N ASP A 422 43.67 -12.52 0.86
CA ASP A 422 42.80 -11.60 0.16
C ASP A 422 41.43 -12.28 -0.09
N ARG A 423 40.48 -12.06 0.82
CA ARG A 423 39.07 -12.38 0.61
C ARG A 423 38.42 -11.15 0.01
N SER A 424 38.56 -11.03 -1.30
CA SER A 424 37.65 -10.29 -2.15
C SER A 424 36.21 -10.70 -1.81
N ASN A 425 35.55 -9.84 -1.04
CA ASN A 425 34.11 -9.83 -0.89
C ASN A 425 33.51 -9.41 -2.24
N GLN A 426 33.37 -10.38 -3.14
CA GLN A 426 32.44 -10.28 -4.25
C GLN A 426 31.01 -10.20 -3.67
N PRO A 427 30.19 -9.21 -4.05
CA PRO A 427 28.77 -9.27 -3.80
C PRO A 427 28.19 -10.42 -4.63
N ARG A 428 27.78 -11.49 -3.95
CA ARG A 428 27.00 -12.59 -4.52
C ARG A 428 25.72 -12.00 -5.11
N ALA A 429 25.61 -11.99 -6.43
CA ALA A 429 24.38 -11.66 -7.14
C ALA A 429 23.22 -12.50 -6.59
N ALA A 430 22.13 -11.82 -6.24
CA ALA A 430 20.90 -12.47 -5.84
C ALA A 430 20.42 -13.42 -6.96
N PRO A 431 19.95 -14.63 -6.64
CA PRO A 431 19.34 -15.49 -7.63
C PRO A 431 18.07 -14.82 -8.15
N ALA A 432 18.00 -14.64 -9.47
CA ALA A 432 16.82 -14.15 -10.17
C ALA A 432 15.58 -14.97 -9.75
N PRO A 433 14.40 -14.33 -9.56
CA PRO A 433 13.18 -15.06 -9.31
C PRO A 433 12.87 -15.95 -10.51
N ARG A 434 12.79 -17.27 -10.29
CA ARG A 434 12.25 -18.22 -11.26
C ARG A 434 10.83 -17.77 -11.62
N ARG A 435 10.67 -17.21 -12.83
CA ARG A 435 9.37 -17.08 -13.49
C ARG A 435 8.80 -18.47 -13.66
N SER A 436 7.88 -18.84 -12.76
CA SER A 436 6.93 -19.93 -12.95
C SER A 436 6.01 -19.55 -14.10
N ILE A 437 6.37 -19.92 -15.33
CA ILE A 437 5.45 -19.94 -16.46
C ILE A 437 4.57 -21.18 -16.26
N ARG A 438 3.49 -21.03 -15.50
CA ARG A 438 2.28 -21.84 -15.67
C ARG A 438 1.28 -20.97 -16.42
N GLY A 439 1.41 -20.97 -17.75
CA GLY A 439 0.31 -20.62 -18.63
C GLY A 439 -0.63 -21.82 -18.74
N PRO A 440 -1.95 -21.62 -18.78
CA PRO A 440 -2.91 -22.69 -18.94
C PRO A 440 -2.84 -23.23 -20.38
N LEU A 441 -2.80 -24.54 -20.52
CA LEU A 441 -3.14 -25.23 -21.75
C LEU A 441 -4.64 -24.99 -22.01
N SER A 442 -4.94 -24.06 -22.92
CA SER A 442 -6.23 -24.03 -23.59
C SER A 442 -6.20 -25.07 -24.71
N ASN A 443 -6.97 -26.13 -24.53
CA ASN A 443 -7.33 -27.04 -25.62
C ASN A 443 -8.03 -26.25 -26.73
N VAL A 444 -7.54 -26.44 -27.95
CA VAL A 444 -8.32 -26.37 -29.19
C VAL A 444 -8.52 -27.80 -29.65
#